data_AF-A0A925V1T6-F1
#
_entry.id   AF-A0A925V1T6-F1
#
_cell.length_a   1.000
_cell.length_b   1.000
_cell.length_c   1.000
_cell.angle_alpha   90.00
_cell.angle_beta   90.00
_cell.angle_gamma   90.00
#
_symmetry.space_group_name_H-M   'P 1'
#
loop_
_entity.id
_entity.type
_entity.pdbx_description
1 polymer ?
#
loop_
_entity_poly.entity_id
_entity_poly.type
_entity_poly.pdbx_seq_one_letter_code
_entity_poly.pdbx_strand_id
1 'polypeptide(L)'
;MAVALVRSFNSSLFTAGNIGFKRDLQNQSERAVDKVLAEFKSGGNLASPTARQATNTTYNYSARMLTVNPQGIPKVLGTSGFTDPDTGTLVGVATNDLDLPDSKVKIRYVVDRLCATAGDETSLGAGSCRLADNPVPAGTSLSNLQGADRAPLCPTCASAAPQGVVYRLSIKVTGPRNTQSFFQSTFTVPSSS
;
A
#
# COMPACT_ATOMS: atom_id res chain seq x y z
N MET A 1 -18.21 -55.44 21.58
CA MET A 1 -18.51 -55.16 20.15
C MET A 1 -17.99 -53.77 19.82
N ALA A 2 -17.52 -53.62 18.57
CA ALA A 2 -16.57 -52.63 18.10
C ALA A 2 -17.21 -51.29 17.62
N VAL A 3 -16.39 -50.22 17.65
CA VAL A 3 -16.28 -49.08 16.69
C VAL A 3 -17.52 -48.15 16.57
N ALA A 4 -17.41 -46.82 16.71
CA ALA A 4 -16.66 -45.94 15.80
C ALA A 4 -16.13 -44.62 16.41
N LEU A 5 -14.80 -44.48 16.36
CA LEU A 5 -14.04 -43.23 16.36
C LEU A 5 -14.02 -42.66 14.93
N VAL A 6 -15.00 -41.85 14.53
CA VAL A 6 -14.86 -41.01 13.32
C VAL A 6 -15.72 -39.76 13.47
N ARG A 7 -15.10 -38.57 13.57
CA ARG A 7 -15.58 -37.30 12.97
C ARG A 7 -14.72 -36.05 13.26
N SER A 8 -13.64 -36.14 14.04
CA SER A 8 -12.87 -34.96 14.47
C SER A 8 -11.81 -34.43 13.50
N PHE A 9 -11.70 -34.94 12.27
CA PHE A 9 -10.62 -34.55 11.35
C PHE A 9 -11.05 -33.55 10.26
N ASN A 10 -12.32 -33.47 9.91
CA ASN A 10 -12.77 -32.64 8.77
C ASN A 10 -12.77 -31.13 9.06
N SER A 11 -13.10 -30.70 10.28
CA SER A 11 -13.10 -29.27 10.64
C SER A 11 -11.69 -28.70 10.81
N SER A 12 -10.76 -29.50 11.36
CA SER A 12 -9.35 -29.14 11.51
C SER A 12 -8.64 -29.05 10.16
N LEU A 13 -8.96 -29.92 9.20
CA LEU A 13 -8.39 -29.86 7.84
C LEU A 13 -8.91 -28.66 7.04
N PHE A 14 -10.19 -28.31 7.17
CA PHE A 14 -10.76 -27.14 6.47
C PHE A 14 -10.21 -25.83 7.03
N THR A 15 -10.06 -25.74 8.36
CA THR A 15 -9.49 -24.56 9.03
C THR A 15 -7.98 -24.45 8.75
N ALA A 16 -7.23 -25.54 8.84
CA ALA A 16 -5.81 -25.57 8.49
C ALA A 16 -5.57 -25.27 7.00
N GLY A 17 -6.43 -25.78 6.12
CA GLY A 17 -6.43 -25.46 4.70
C GLY A 17 -6.66 -23.98 4.44
N ASN A 18 -7.65 -23.36 5.10
CA ASN A 18 -7.93 -21.92 4.97
C ASN A 18 -6.78 -21.04 5.48
N ILE A 19 -6.08 -21.46 6.53
CA ILE A 19 -4.86 -20.77 7.03
C ILE A 19 -3.67 -20.99 6.09
N GLY A 20 -3.52 -22.20 5.52
CA GLY A 20 -2.51 -22.50 4.50
C GLY A 20 -2.71 -21.63 3.25
N PHE A 21 -3.95 -21.51 2.77
CA PHE A 21 -4.29 -20.59 1.68
C PHE A 21 -4.05 -19.14 2.08
N LYS A 22 -4.41 -18.71 3.30
CA LYS A 22 -4.12 -17.33 3.73
C LYS A 22 -2.62 -17.02 3.77
N ARG A 23 -1.78 -17.96 4.21
CA ARG A 23 -0.31 -17.82 4.21
C ARG A 23 0.28 -17.83 2.80
N ASP A 24 -0.22 -18.70 1.92
CA ASP A 24 0.19 -18.70 0.52
C ASP A 24 -0.21 -17.38 -0.15
N LEU A 25 -1.44 -16.91 0.01
CA LEU A 25 -1.91 -15.64 -0.54
C LEU A 25 -1.14 -14.44 0.03
N GLN A 26 -0.72 -14.49 1.31
CA GLN A 26 0.19 -13.49 1.89
C GLN A 26 1.54 -13.49 1.18
N ASN A 27 2.18 -14.64 1.01
CA ASN A 27 3.45 -14.77 0.29
C ASN A 27 3.30 -14.28 -1.16
N GLN A 28 2.22 -14.65 -1.85
CA GLN A 28 1.96 -14.13 -3.20
C GLN A 28 1.76 -12.60 -3.21
N SER A 29 1.17 -12.02 -2.15
CA SER A 29 1.00 -10.56 -2.06
C SER A 29 2.33 -9.80 -1.94
N GLU A 30 3.39 -10.42 -1.41
CA GLU A 30 4.72 -9.82 -1.32
C GLU A 30 5.28 -9.49 -2.71
N ARG A 31 4.90 -10.25 -3.76
CA ARG A 31 5.26 -9.93 -5.15
C ARG A 31 4.75 -8.57 -5.60
N ALA A 32 3.55 -8.17 -5.16
CA ALA A 32 3.01 -6.85 -5.46
C ALA A 32 3.73 -5.76 -4.65
N VAL A 33 4.15 -6.06 -3.42
CA VAL A 33 4.97 -5.15 -2.61
C VAL A 33 6.31 -4.88 -3.31
N ASP A 34 7.00 -5.91 -3.79
CA ASP A 34 8.27 -5.77 -4.49
C ASP A 34 8.13 -4.94 -5.77
N LYS A 35 7.09 -5.21 -6.57
CA LYS A 35 6.79 -4.43 -7.79
C LYS A 35 6.56 -2.96 -7.47
N VAL A 36 5.74 -2.66 -6.46
CA VAL A 36 5.45 -1.29 -6.05
C VAL A 36 6.70 -0.61 -5.53
N LEU A 37 7.45 -1.25 -4.63
CA LEU A 37 8.67 -0.66 -4.09
C LEU A 37 9.74 -0.41 -5.16
N ALA A 38 9.80 -1.21 -6.23
CA ALA A 38 10.67 -0.95 -7.36
C ALA A 38 10.35 0.38 -8.07
N GLU A 39 9.07 0.75 -8.18
CA GLU A 39 8.67 2.03 -8.77
C GLU A 39 9.03 3.24 -7.90
N PHE A 40 9.07 3.07 -6.57
CA PHE A 40 9.38 4.15 -5.62
C PHE A 40 10.86 4.26 -5.25
N LYS A 41 11.67 3.24 -5.55
CA LYS A 41 13.13 3.26 -5.33
C LYS A 41 13.82 4.10 -6.40
N SER A 42 15.08 4.50 -6.12
CA SER A 42 15.90 5.23 -7.09
C SER A 42 15.95 4.51 -8.45
N GLY A 43 15.69 5.24 -9.53
CA GLY A 43 15.57 4.70 -10.88
C GLY A 43 14.17 4.22 -11.28
N GLY A 44 13.23 4.13 -10.34
CA GLY A 44 11.82 3.83 -10.59
C GLY A 44 11.01 5.05 -11.07
N ASN A 45 9.84 4.80 -11.64
CA ASN A 45 9.03 5.85 -12.27
C ASN A 45 8.31 6.78 -11.26
N LEU A 46 8.19 6.36 -10.01
CA LEU A 46 7.60 7.11 -8.89
C LEU A 46 8.67 7.51 -7.84
N ALA A 47 9.95 7.44 -8.21
CA ALA A 47 11.07 7.76 -7.33
C ALA A 47 11.10 9.24 -6.92
N SER A 48 10.77 10.14 -7.86
CA SER A 48 10.84 11.59 -7.62
C SER A 48 9.53 12.14 -7.03
N PRO A 49 9.59 13.18 -6.17
CA PRO A 49 8.40 13.89 -5.70
C PRO A 49 7.55 14.43 -6.85
N THR A 50 8.16 14.94 -7.92
CA THR A 50 7.46 15.45 -9.11
C THR A 50 6.61 14.38 -9.78
N ALA A 51 7.13 13.16 -9.95
CA ALA A 51 6.37 12.06 -10.54
C ALA A 51 5.16 11.63 -9.70
N ARG A 52 5.15 11.97 -8.40
CA ARG A 52 4.09 11.63 -7.45
C ARG A 52 3.04 12.72 -7.27
N GLN A 53 3.21 13.90 -7.88
CA GLN A 53 2.28 15.01 -7.73
C GLN A 53 0.91 14.74 -8.38
N ALA A 54 0.87 13.90 -9.41
CA ALA A 54 -0.34 13.55 -10.14
C ALA A 54 -0.61 12.04 -10.11
N THR A 55 -1.88 11.65 -10.20
CA THR A 55 -2.30 10.26 -10.36
C THR A 55 -1.69 9.69 -11.64
N ASN A 56 -1.14 8.48 -11.55
CA ASN A 56 -0.52 7.78 -12.67
C ASN A 56 -1.15 6.39 -12.83
N THR A 57 -2.01 6.25 -13.83
CA THR A 57 -2.76 5.02 -14.10
C THR A 57 -1.86 3.88 -14.57
N THR A 58 -0.73 4.18 -15.23
CA THR A 58 0.24 3.18 -15.67
C THR A 58 0.87 2.42 -14.49
N TYR A 59 0.89 2.98 -13.29
CA TYR A 59 1.46 2.33 -12.09
C TYR A 59 0.42 2.02 -11.01
N ASN A 60 -0.87 2.11 -11.34
CA ASN A 60 -1.99 2.00 -10.39
C ASN A 60 -1.80 2.92 -9.17
N TYR A 61 -1.32 4.14 -9.41
CA TYR A 61 -0.96 5.11 -8.38
C TYR A 61 -1.93 6.29 -8.36
N SER A 62 -2.45 6.61 -7.19
CA SER A 62 -3.24 7.81 -6.92
C SER A 62 -2.45 8.81 -6.08
N ALA A 63 -2.38 10.07 -6.54
CA ALA A 63 -1.77 11.17 -5.77
C ALA A 63 -2.67 11.67 -4.62
N ARG A 64 -3.86 11.09 -4.47
CA ARG A 64 -4.85 11.38 -3.42
C ARG A 64 -5.27 10.10 -2.72
N MET A 65 -5.72 10.23 -1.49
CA MET A 65 -6.31 9.14 -0.73
C MET A 65 -7.57 8.65 -1.45
N LEU A 66 -7.65 7.34 -1.67
CA LEU A 66 -8.79 6.73 -2.36
C LEU A 66 -9.97 6.53 -1.43
N THR A 67 -11.18 6.57 -2.00
CA THR A 67 -12.39 6.30 -1.23
C THR A 67 -12.45 4.83 -0.82
N VAL A 68 -12.73 4.58 0.44
CA VAL A 68 -12.74 3.25 1.04
C VAL A 68 -14.15 2.77 1.36
N ASN A 69 -14.34 1.46 1.41
CA ASN A 69 -15.55 0.86 1.96
C ASN A 69 -15.53 0.88 3.52
N PRO A 70 -16.59 0.44 4.21
CA PRO A 70 -16.63 0.40 5.68
C PRO A 70 -15.51 -0.44 6.33
N GLN A 71 -14.88 -1.35 5.58
CA GLN A 71 -13.75 -2.17 6.01
C GLN A 71 -12.39 -1.50 5.76
N GLY A 72 -12.35 -0.26 5.26
CA GLY A 72 -11.10 0.47 4.99
C GLY A 72 -10.38 0.10 3.69
N ILE A 73 -11.01 -0.70 2.83
CA ILE A 73 -10.45 -1.16 1.56
C ILE A 73 -10.84 -0.17 0.44
N PRO A 74 -9.89 0.30 -0.39
CA PRO A 74 -10.20 1.15 -1.54
C PRO A 74 -11.23 0.52 -2.46
N LYS A 75 -12.33 1.24 -2.74
CA LYS A 75 -13.43 0.73 -3.56
C LYS A 75 -13.00 0.38 -4.99
N VAL A 76 -11.95 1.05 -5.50
CA VAL A 76 -11.35 0.79 -6.83
C VAL A 76 -10.86 -0.66 -7.00
N LEU A 77 -10.50 -1.35 -5.92
CA LEU A 77 -10.08 -2.76 -5.98
C LEU A 77 -11.24 -3.69 -6.30
N GLY A 78 -12.48 -3.26 -6.01
CA GLY A 78 -13.70 -3.99 -6.33
C GLY A 78 -14.17 -3.81 -7.78
N THR A 79 -13.76 -2.74 -8.46
CA THR A 79 -14.19 -2.45 -9.83
C THR A 79 -13.27 -3.11 -10.85
N SER A 80 -13.79 -3.52 -12.02
CA SER A 80 -13.01 -4.20 -13.05
C SER A 80 -11.93 -3.29 -13.66
N GLY A 81 -12.23 -1.99 -13.82
CA GLY A 81 -11.41 -1.01 -14.51
C GLY A 81 -10.64 -0.01 -13.64
N PHE A 82 -10.54 -0.18 -12.32
CA PHE A 82 -9.89 0.79 -11.41
C PHE A 82 -10.48 2.21 -11.44
N THR A 83 -11.74 2.34 -11.85
CA THR A 83 -12.48 3.58 -11.66
C THR A 83 -13.00 3.62 -10.24
N ASP A 84 -12.75 4.73 -9.54
CA ASP A 84 -13.35 5.00 -8.23
C ASP A 84 -14.86 5.23 -8.43
N PRO A 85 -15.73 4.40 -7.80
CA PRO A 85 -17.17 4.47 -8.05
C PRO A 85 -17.82 5.73 -7.49
N ASP A 86 -17.19 6.43 -6.55
CA ASP A 86 -17.75 7.64 -5.94
C ASP A 86 -17.30 8.91 -6.69
N THR A 87 -16.09 8.90 -7.26
CA THR A 87 -15.53 10.08 -7.96
C THR A 87 -15.48 9.95 -9.48
N GLY A 88 -15.66 8.75 -10.03
CA GLY A 88 -15.48 8.47 -11.46
C GLY A 88 -14.02 8.54 -11.93
N THR A 89 -13.06 8.72 -11.02
CA THR A 89 -11.65 8.89 -11.38
C THR A 89 -11.01 7.55 -11.73
N LEU A 90 -10.34 7.46 -12.87
CA LEU A 90 -9.51 6.31 -13.22
C LEU A 90 -8.16 6.41 -12.51
N VAL A 91 -7.78 5.37 -11.76
CA VAL A 91 -6.54 5.37 -10.95
C VAL A 91 -5.57 4.25 -11.29
N GLY A 92 -5.93 3.38 -12.22
CA GLY A 92 -5.12 2.23 -12.60
C GLY A 92 -5.63 1.54 -13.85
N VAL A 93 -4.98 0.43 -14.21
CA VAL A 93 -5.36 -0.41 -15.35
C VAL A 93 -5.22 -1.89 -14.99
N ALA A 94 -6.12 -2.73 -15.53
CA ALA A 94 -6.12 -4.17 -15.27
C ALA A 94 -4.91 -4.91 -15.85
N THR A 95 -4.22 -4.33 -16.83
CA THR A 95 -2.98 -4.88 -17.40
C THR A 95 -1.83 -4.92 -16.40
N ASN A 96 -1.93 -4.19 -15.29
CA ASN A 96 -0.95 -4.22 -14.21
C ASN A 96 -1.18 -5.35 -13.19
N ASP A 97 -2.34 -6.02 -13.22
CA ASP A 97 -2.61 -7.15 -12.36
C ASP A 97 -1.53 -8.24 -12.59
N LEU A 98 -1.05 -8.86 -11.51
CA LEU A 98 -0.13 -9.99 -11.61
C LEU A 98 -0.94 -11.28 -11.71
N ASP A 99 -0.80 -11.97 -12.82
CA ASP A 99 -1.43 -13.28 -13.04
C ASP A 99 -0.42 -14.39 -12.80
N LEU A 100 -0.76 -15.31 -11.91
CA LEU A 100 0.03 -16.49 -11.56
C LEU A 100 -0.75 -17.73 -12.02
N PRO A 101 -0.65 -18.10 -13.31
CA PRO A 101 -1.51 -19.13 -13.91
C PRO A 101 -1.34 -20.50 -13.27
N ASP A 102 -0.11 -20.86 -12.87
CA ASP A 102 0.20 -22.14 -12.24
C ASP A 102 -0.53 -22.33 -10.90
N SER A 103 -0.64 -21.25 -10.12
CA SER A 103 -1.35 -21.25 -8.83
C SER A 103 -2.81 -20.83 -8.95
N LYS A 104 -3.28 -20.42 -10.14
CA LYS A 104 -4.59 -19.80 -10.38
C LYS A 104 -4.85 -18.63 -9.42
N VAL A 105 -3.81 -17.82 -9.18
CA VAL A 105 -3.86 -16.65 -8.30
C VAL A 105 -3.72 -15.40 -9.15
N LYS A 106 -4.64 -14.45 -8.94
CA LYS A 106 -4.58 -13.12 -9.54
C LYS A 106 -4.42 -12.07 -8.46
N ILE A 107 -3.40 -11.22 -8.60
CA ILE A 107 -3.10 -10.15 -7.65
C ILE A 107 -3.41 -8.82 -8.30
N ARG A 108 -4.30 -8.06 -7.68
CA ARG A 108 -4.66 -6.70 -8.06
C ARG A 108 -4.18 -5.76 -6.96
N TYR A 109 -3.54 -4.65 -7.33
CA TYR A 109 -3.04 -3.68 -6.35
C TYR A 109 -3.31 -2.25 -6.78
N VAL A 110 -3.42 -1.37 -5.80
CA VAL A 110 -3.45 0.09 -5.99
C VAL A 110 -2.61 0.73 -4.89
N VAL A 111 -1.92 1.82 -5.25
CA VAL A 111 -1.18 2.65 -4.32
C VAL A 111 -1.87 3.99 -4.23
N ASP A 112 -2.13 4.46 -3.02
CA ASP A 112 -2.62 5.81 -2.79
C ASP A 112 -1.72 6.57 -1.84
N ARG A 113 -1.38 7.80 -2.25
CA ARG A 113 -0.75 8.76 -1.36
C ARG A 113 -1.80 9.25 -0.38
N LEU A 114 -1.53 9.18 0.92
CA LEU A 114 -2.49 9.57 1.96
C LEU A 114 -2.57 11.10 2.11
N CYS A 115 -2.87 11.78 1.01
CA CYS A 115 -3.15 13.21 0.91
C CYS A 115 -4.59 13.45 0.49
N ALA A 116 -5.21 14.51 0.99
CA ALA A 116 -6.55 14.93 0.58
C ALA A 116 -6.58 15.40 -0.89
N THR A 117 -5.47 15.98 -1.37
CA THR A 117 -5.35 16.56 -2.72
C THR A 117 -4.05 16.15 -3.41
N ALA A 118 -4.08 16.25 -4.75
CA ALA A 118 -2.91 16.04 -5.60
C ALA A 118 -2.09 17.33 -5.63
N GLY A 119 -0.81 17.24 -5.97
CA GLY A 119 0.11 18.37 -5.99
C GLY A 119 1.42 18.10 -5.24
N ASP A 120 2.23 19.15 -5.16
CA ASP A 120 3.55 19.12 -4.52
C ASP A 120 3.46 18.84 -3.02
N GLU A 121 4.20 17.83 -2.59
CA GLU A 121 4.24 17.35 -1.20
C GLU A 121 4.78 18.44 -0.25
N THR A 122 5.69 19.28 -0.73
CA THR A 122 6.27 20.40 0.05
C THR A 122 5.25 21.51 0.32
N SER A 123 4.32 21.73 -0.62
CA SER A 123 3.28 22.75 -0.51
C SER A 123 2.06 22.24 0.26
N LEU A 124 1.73 20.95 0.13
CA LEU A 124 0.59 20.33 0.80
C LEU A 124 0.83 20.11 2.29
N GLY A 125 2.04 19.68 2.67
CA GLY A 125 2.47 19.50 4.05
C GLY A 125 1.52 18.67 4.93
N ALA A 126 1.65 18.82 6.26
CA ALA A 126 0.84 18.09 7.24
C ALA A 126 -0.66 18.46 7.22
N GLY A 127 -1.00 19.63 6.66
CA GLY A 127 -2.40 20.10 6.58
C GLY A 127 -3.23 19.32 5.56
N SER A 128 -2.59 18.80 4.51
CA SER A 128 -3.27 18.03 3.46
C SER A 128 -2.80 16.58 3.36
N CYS A 129 -1.67 16.21 3.96
CA CYS A 129 -1.09 14.87 3.88
C CYS A 129 -0.88 14.24 5.25
N ARG A 130 -0.99 12.90 5.31
CA ARG A 130 -0.50 12.11 6.44
C ARG A 130 1.01 11.99 6.32
N LEU A 131 1.71 12.45 7.35
CA LEU A 131 3.15 12.37 7.45
C LEU A 131 3.53 11.35 8.54
N ALA A 132 4.66 10.68 8.35
CA ALA A 132 5.28 9.87 9.39
C ALA A 132 6.79 10.12 9.39
N ASP A 133 7.41 9.93 10.56
CA ASP A 133 8.84 10.07 10.72
C ASP A 133 9.55 9.04 9.85
N ASN A 134 10.47 9.50 8.99
CA ASN A 134 11.25 8.60 8.17
C ASN A 134 12.40 8.04 9.02
N PRO A 135 12.61 6.72 9.09
CA PRO A 135 13.74 6.16 9.83
C PRO A 135 15.05 6.70 9.24
N VAL A 136 15.80 7.43 10.04
CA VAL A 136 17.13 7.92 9.67
C VAL A 136 18.12 6.74 9.77
N PRO A 137 19.06 6.57 8.82
CA PRO A 137 20.06 5.50 8.90
C PRO A 137 20.76 5.45 10.26
N ALA A 138 20.92 4.25 10.82
CA ALA A 138 21.62 4.05 12.09
C ALA A 138 23.04 4.65 12.01
N GLY A 139 23.33 5.63 12.86
CA GLY A 139 24.64 6.31 12.93
C GLY A 139 24.58 7.85 12.88
N THR A 140 23.43 8.44 12.55
CA THR A 140 23.25 9.89 12.69
C THR A 140 22.80 10.24 14.11
N SER A 141 23.62 10.97 14.86
CA SER A 141 23.28 11.36 16.23
C SER A 141 22.12 12.37 16.25
N LEU A 142 21.02 12.00 16.93
CA LEU A 142 19.85 12.85 17.21
C LEU A 142 20.18 14.05 18.13
N SER A 143 21.37 14.08 18.71
CA SER A 143 21.82 15.08 19.70
C SER A 143 22.21 16.44 19.14
N ASN A 144 22.22 16.63 17.81
CA ASN A 144 22.44 17.96 17.20
C ASN A 144 21.13 18.75 16.96
N LEU A 145 19.97 18.24 17.38
CA LEU A 145 18.69 18.91 17.18
C LEU A 145 18.20 19.60 18.47
N GLN A 146 18.88 20.64 18.92
CA GLN A 146 18.37 21.57 19.96
C GLN A 146 17.15 22.41 19.49
N GLY A 147 16.49 22.02 18.40
CA GLY A 147 15.25 22.63 17.88
C GLY A 147 14.14 21.64 17.52
N ALA A 148 14.32 20.33 17.79
CA ALA A 148 13.37 19.28 17.37
C ALA A 148 11.97 19.42 17.99
N ASP A 149 11.85 20.07 19.15
CA ASP A 149 10.58 20.18 19.88
C ASP A 149 9.69 21.33 19.36
N ARG A 150 10.15 22.10 18.36
CA ARG A 150 9.46 23.30 17.85
C ARG A 150 9.26 23.37 16.34
N ALA A 151 9.53 22.30 15.60
CA ALA A 151 9.39 22.31 14.13
C ALA A 151 8.16 21.52 13.62
N PRO A 152 6.92 22.04 13.76
CA PRO A 152 5.85 21.57 12.88
C PRO A 152 5.73 22.36 11.56
N LEU A 153 6.21 23.61 11.46
CA LEU A 153 5.72 24.54 10.41
C LEU A 153 6.68 25.70 10.02
N CYS A 154 7.96 25.46 9.72
CA CYS A 154 8.88 26.53 9.26
C CYS A 154 9.65 26.15 7.99
N PRO A 155 9.52 26.88 6.86
CA PRO A 155 10.21 26.60 5.59
C PRO A 155 11.73 26.86 5.59
N THR A 156 12.28 27.52 6.61
CA THR A 156 13.71 27.89 6.69
C THR A 156 14.43 27.32 7.91
N CYS A 157 13.76 26.47 8.69
CA CYS A 157 14.31 25.98 9.95
C CYS A 157 14.74 24.51 9.78
N ALA A 158 16.05 24.27 9.75
CA ALA A 158 16.59 22.92 9.75
C ALA A 158 16.36 22.25 11.12
N SER A 159 15.46 21.25 11.12
CA SER A 159 15.60 19.93 11.76
C SER A 159 14.57 19.55 12.86
N ALA A 160 13.63 18.69 12.45
CA ALA A 160 13.18 17.48 13.17
C ALA A 160 13.28 16.33 12.15
N ALA A 161 13.32 15.06 12.57
CA ALA A 161 13.56 13.92 11.66
C ALA A 161 12.80 14.08 10.31
N PRO A 162 13.44 13.86 9.14
CA PRO A 162 12.81 14.11 7.86
C PRO A 162 11.48 13.34 7.80
N GLN A 163 10.36 14.07 7.75
CA GLN A 163 9.04 13.45 7.69
C GLN A 163 8.70 13.14 6.22
N GLY A 164 8.29 11.90 5.98
CA GLY A 164 7.86 11.42 4.67
C GLY A 164 6.34 11.41 4.56
N VAL A 165 5.81 11.63 3.36
CA VAL A 165 4.39 11.37 3.08
C VAL A 165 4.14 9.87 3.18
N VAL A 166 3.03 9.50 3.80
CA VAL A 166 2.62 8.09 3.92
C VAL A 166 1.88 7.66 2.66
N TYR A 167 2.30 6.53 2.10
CA TYR A 167 1.62 5.85 1.01
C TYR A 167 0.99 4.58 1.56
N ARG A 168 -0.17 4.21 1.01
CA ARG A 168 -0.86 2.97 1.32
C ARG A 168 -0.89 2.11 0.06
N LEU A 169 -0.37 0.90 0.19
CA LEU A 169 -0.52 -0.16 -0.79
C LEU A 169 -1.69 -1.03 -0.36
N SER A 170 -2.72 -1.11 -1.20
CA SER A 170 -3.86 -2.00 -1.00
C SER A 170 -3.87 -3.08 -2.08
N ILE A 171 -3.96 -4.33 -1.67
CA ILE A 171 -3.85 -5.51 -2.52
C ILE A 171 -5.11 -6.36 -2.35
N LYS A 172 -5.69 -6.76 -3.47
CA LYS A 172 -6.71 -7.81 -3.57
C LYS A 172 -6.09 -9.02 -4.25
N VAL A 173 -6.01 -10.13 -3.52
CA VAL A 173 -5.59 -11.42 -4.08
C VAL A 173 -6.84 -12.26 -4.32
N THR A 174 -6.98 -12.79 -5.54
CA THR A 174 -8.06 -13.70 -5.93
C THR A 174 -7.44 -15.07 -6.22
N GLY A 175 -7.74 -16.06 -5.38
CA GLY A 175 -7.22 -17.41 -5.50
C GLY A 175 -8.13 -18.36 -6.29
N PRO A 176 -7.76 -19.66 -6.32
CA PRO A 176 -8.58 -20.70 -6.91
C PRO A 176 -9.99 -20.66 -6.33
N ARG A 177 -11.01 -20.85 -7.20
CA ARG A 177 -12.44 -20.79 -6.85
C ARG A 177 -12.95 -19.41 -6.40
N ASN A 178 -12.32 -18.33 -6.85
CA ASN A 178 -12.75 -16.95 -6.60
C ASN A 178 -12.73 -16.58 -5.10
N THR A 179 -11.83 -17.21 -4.33
CA THR A 179 -11.56 -16.82 -2.94
C THR A 179 -10.82 -15.49 -2.93
N GLN A 180 -11.25 -14.52 -2.12
CA GLN A 180 -10.66 -13.18 -2.09
C GLN A 180 -10.03 -12.89 -0.73
N SER A 181 -8.81 -12.36 -0.74
CA SER A 181 -8.12 -11.85 0.44
C SER A 181 -7.63 -10.43 0.15
N PHE A 182 -7.68 -9.59 1.16
CA PHE A 182 -7.24 -8.20 1.07
C PHE A 182 -6.11 -7.95 2.04
N PHE A 183 -5.07 -7.27 1.57
CA PHE A 183 -3.89 -6.91 2.35
C PHE A 183 -3.63 -5.41 2.18
N GLN A 184 -3.25 -4.75 3.26
CA GLN A 184 -2.86 -3.35 3.25
C GLN A 184 -1.54 -3.19 3.98
N SER A 185 -0.65 -2.39 3.39
CA SER A 185 0.60 -1.97 4.01
C SER A 185 0.79 -0.49 3.79
N THR A 186 1.50 0.17 4.70
CA THR A 186 1.85 1.58 4.59
C THR A 186 3.36 1.73 4.59
N PHE A 187 3.86 2.64 3.76
CA PHE A 187 5.28 2.95 3.70
C PHE A 187 5.49 4.45 3.52
N THR A 188 6.62 4.95 4.00
CA THR A 188 7.12 6.29 3.71
C THR A 188 8.21 6.20 2.67
N VAL A 189 8.35 7.26 1.89
CA VAL A 189 9.53 7.49 1.07
C VAL A 189 10.16 8.81 1.50
N PRO A 190 11.49 8.94 1.45
CA PRO A 190 12.14 10.21 1.72
C PRO A 190 11.60 11.29 0.78
N SER A 191 11.20 12.44 1.33
CA SER A 191 11.01 13.66 0.56
C SER A 191 12.41 14.17 0.19
N SER A 192 12.86 13.91 -1.04
CA SER A 192 14.07 14.56 -1.55
C SER A 192 13.78 16.06 -1.70
N SER A 193 14.49 16.88 -0.92
CA SER A 193 14.52 18.34 -1.07
C SER A 193 15.28 18.75 -2.32
#